data_AF-A0A7H4P7A1-F1
#
_entry.id   AF-A0A7H4P7A1-F1
#
_cell.length_a   1.000
_cell.length_b   1.000
_cell.length_c   1.000
_cell.angle_alpha   90.00
_cell.angle_beta   90.00
_cell.angle_gamma   90.00
#
_symmetry.space_group_name_H-M   'P 1'
#
loop_
_entity.id
_entity.type
_entity.pdbx_description
1 polymer ?
#
loop_
_entity_poly.entity_id
_entity_poly.type
_entity_poly.pdbx_seq_one_letter_code
_entity_poly.pdbx_strand_id
1 'polypeptide(L)'
;MAVTHTSETLPADPKAAIRQIKRELRAQIGDVQAVFDRLTTRIAARLEEIDALKASAQDVWPTIPFEAIARGQVTEAQRELIKRRGCAVIKGHFSRERALAWDNSMLDYLDRNHFDDVYRGPGDTFFGSLEASRPEIYPIYWVPGADAGAPERRNGRRAVVPQPPVDV
;
A
#
# COMPACT_ATOMS: atom_id res chain seq x y z
N MET A 1 -9.00 -10.38 28.47
CA MET A 1 -7.69 -10.27 29.14
C MET A 1 -6.67 -9.85 28.11
N ALA A 2 -5.82 -8.87 28.41
CA ALA A 2 -4.77 -8.39 27.50
C ALA A 2 -3.63 -9.43 27.45
N VAL A 3 -2.97 -9.55 26.30
CA VAL A 3 -1.75 -10.36 26.16
C VAL A 3 -0.68 -9.73 27.04
N THR A 4 -0.28 -10.43 28.10
CA THR A 4 0.57 -9.86 29.16
C THR A 4 2.02 -9.70 28.71
N HIS A 5 2.45 -10.42 27.66
CA HIS A 5 3.81 -10.41 27.16
C HIS A 5 3.85 -9.75 25.78
N THR A 6 3.88 -8.43 25.78
CA THR A 6 4.19 -7.60 24.61
C THR A 6 5.53 -6.90 24.82
N SER A 7 6.18 -6.51 23.73
CA SER A 7 7.45 -5.77 23.77
C SER A 7 7.34 -4.58 22.84
N GLU A 8 7.67 -3.40 23.35
CA GLU A 8 7.66 -2.14 22.57
C GLU A 8 8.91 -2.01 21.68
N THR A 9 9.95 -2.79 21.97
CA THR A 9 11.19 -2.88 21.19
C THR A 9 11.47 -4.32 20.79
N LEU A 10 12.41 -4.54 19.86
CA LEU A 10 12.79 -5.89 19.44
C LEU A 10 13.30 -6.69 20.66
N PRO A 11 12.69 -7.83 21.03
CA PRO A 11 13.14 -8.61 22.16
C PRO A 11 14.56 -9.12 21.97
N ALA A 12 15.35 -9.17 23.04
CA ALA A 12 16.71 -9.72 23.01
C ALA A 12 16.74 -11.20 22.57
N ASP A 13 15.69 -11.97 22.89
CA ASP A 13 15.46 -13.31 22.33
C ASP A 13 14.07 -13.38 21.67
N PRO A 14 13.98 -13.11 20.35
CA PRO A 14 12.73 -13.18 19.62
C PRO A 14 12.12 -14.59 19.62
N LYS A 15 12.93 -15.65 19.66
CA LYS A 15 12.44 -17.04 19.64
C LYS A 15 11.75 -17.38 20.95
N ALA A 16 12.31 -16.98 22.09
CA ALA A 16 11.67 -17.13 23.39
C ALA A 16 10.35 -16.33 23.47
N ALA A 17 10.36 -15.07 23.03
CA ALA A 17 9.16 -14.23 22.99
C ALA A 17 8.04 -14.86 22.14
N ILE A 18 8.38 -15.37 20.93
CA ILE A 18 7.43 -16.06 20.05
C ILE A 18 6.84 -17.32 20.71
N ARG A 19 7.66 -18.13 21.40
CA ARG A 19 7.16 -19.32 22.11
C ARG A 19 6.18 -18.95 23.22
N GLN A 20 6.48 -17.89 23.98
CA GLN A 20 5.63 -17.42 25.06
C GLN A 20 4.29 -16.92 24.52
N ILE A 21 4.30 -15.99 23.56
CA ILE A 21 3.05 -15.41 23.03
C ILE A 21 2.18 -16.46 22.33
N LYS A 22 2.77 -17.44 21.63
CA LYS A 22 2.02 -18.55 21.02
C LYS A 22 1.33 -19.43 22.07
N ARG A 23 1.92 -19.64 23.25
CA ARG A 23 1.26 -20.39 24.34
C ARG A 23 0.08 -19.63 24.90
N GLU A 24 0.26 -18.34 25.18
CA GLU A 24 -0.78 -17.46 25.73
C GLU A 24 -1.96 -17.31 24.77
N LEU A 25 -1.69 -17.04 23.49
CA LEU A 25 -2.75 -16.90 22.49
C LEU A 25 -3.54 -18.20 22.32
N ARG A 26 -2.88 -19.37 22.32
CA ARG A 26 -3.60 -20.65 22.28
C ARG A 26 -4.48 -20.87 23.50
N ALA A 27 -3.97 -20.58 24.70
CA ALA A 27 -4.75 -20.70 25.92
C ALA A 27 -5.95 -19.73 25.94
N GLN A 28 -5.76 -18.51 25.42
CA GLN A 28 -6.82 -17.50 25.34
C GLN A 28 -7.89 -17.83 24.29
N ILE A 29 -7.50 -18.40 23.15
CA ILE A 29 -8.43 -18.75 22.06
C ILE A 29 -9.15 -20.07 22.38
N GLY A 30 -8.48 -21.00 23.06
CA GLY A 30 -8.97 -22.36 23.27
C GLY A 30 -8.73 -23.22 22.03
N ASP A 31 -9.81 -23.64 21.36
CA ASP A 31 -9.72 -24.45 20.14
C ASP A 31 -9.33 -23.59 18.93
N VAL A 32 -8.02 -23.41 18.76
CA VAL A 32 -7.43 -22.68 17.63
C VAL A 32 -7.79 -23.33 16.29
N GLN A 33 -7.89 -24.66 16.22
CA GLN A 33 -8.16 -25.35 14.96
C GLN A 33 -9.59 -25.05 14.50
N ALA A 34 -10.60 -25.20 15.37
CA ALA A 34 -11.98 -24.89 15.01
C ALA A 34 -12.18 -23.41 14.62
N VAL A 35 -11.47 -22.48 15.27
CA VAL A 35 -11.50 -21.06 14.90
C VAL A 35 -10.85 -20.85 13.53
N PHE A 36 -9.73 -21.51 13.26
CA PHE A 36 -9.03 -21.44 11.99
C PHE A 36 -9.84 -22.04 10.84
N ASP A 37 -10.50 -23.17 11.06
CA ASP A 37 -11.36 -23.81 10.05
C ASP A 37 -12.54 -22.90 9.68
N ARG A 38 -13.18 -22.27 10.68
CA ARG A 38 -14.25 -21.30 10.45
C ARG A 38 -13.77 -20.07 9.67
N LEU A 39 -12.55 -19.60 9.94
CA LEU A 39 -11.93 -18.50 9.17
C LEU A 39 -11.66 -18.94 7.73
N THR A 40 -11.13 -20.14 7.55
CA THR A 40 -10.81 -20.72 6.24
C THR A 40 -12.04 -20.85 5.38
N THR A 41 -13.15 -21.36 5.90
CA THR A 41 -14.43 -21.41 5.16
C THR A 41 -14.89 -20.04 4.70
N ARG A 42 -14.75 -19.00 5.54
CA ARG A 42 -15.13 -17.62 5.17
C ARG A 42 -14.23 -17.06 4.06
N ILE A 43 -12.93 -17.36 4.10
CA ILE A 43 -11.98 -16.93 3.07
C ILE A 43 -12.24 -17.69 1.76
N ALA A 44 -12.48 -18.99 1.81
CA ALA A 44 -12.80 -19.81 0.65
C ALA A 44 -14.02 -19.27 -0.11
N ALA A 45 -15.10 -18.91 0.59
CA ALA A 45 -16.26 -18.27 -0.01
C ALA A 45 -15.90 -16.93 -0.71
N ARG A 46 -14.93 -16.16 -0.21
CA ARG A 46 -14.45 -14.95 -0.90
C ARG A 46 -13.65 -15.27 -2.16
N LEU A 47 -12.89 -16.37 -2.17
CA LEU A 47 -12.16 -16.81 -3.36
C LEU A 47 -13.13 -17.25 -4.46
N GLU A 48 -14.16 -18.01 -4.12
CA GLU A 48 -15.23 -18.41 -5.06
C GLU A 48 -15.91 -17.19 -5.70
N GLU A 49 -16.23 -16.16 -4.91
CA GLU A 49 -16.76 -14.89 -5.44
C GLU A 49 -15.80 -14.22 -6.42
N ILE A 50 -14.50 -14.21 -6.11
CA ILE A 50 -13.47 -13.60 -6.96
C ILE A 50 -13.32 -14.37 -8.27
N ASP A 51 -13.32 -15.70 -8.21
CA ASP A 51 -13.19 -16.55 -9.39
C ASP A 51 -14.41 -16.45 -10.30
N ALA A 52 -15.62 -16.33 -9.73
CA ALA A 52 -16.84 -16.06 -10.49
C ALA A 52 -16.80 -14.69 -11.21
N LEU A 53 -16.27 -13.64 -10.56
CA LEU A 53 -16.08 -12.33 -11.19
C LEU A 53 -15.06 -12.39 -12.34
N LYS A 54 -13.93 -13.06 -12.14
CA LYS A 54 -12.93 -13.27 -13.19
C LYS A 54 -13.49 -14.04 -14.37
N ALA A 55 -14.22 -15.13 -14.11
CA ALA A 55 -14.84 -15.96 -15.14
C ALA A 55 -15.89 -15.19 -15.97
N SER A 56 -16.51 -14.18 -15.38
CA SER A 56 -17.45 -13.28 -16.05
C SER A 56 -16.80 -12.01 -16.64
N ALA A 57 -15.47 -11.94 -16.68
CA ALA A 57 -14.70 -10.79 -17.15
C ALA A 57 -15.06 -9.45 -16.47
N GLN A 58 -15.54 -9.51 -15.23
CA GLN A 58 -15.82 -8.34 -14.41
C GLN A 58 -14.59 -7.93 -13.59
N ASP A 59 -14.45 -6.63 -13.35
CA ASP A 59 -13.42 -6.10 -12.48
C ASP A 59 -13.63 -6.60 -11.04
N VAL A 60 -12.64 -7.33 -10.51
CA VAL A 60 -12.63 -7.74 -9.10
C VAL A 60 -12.44 -6.53 -8.18
N TRP A 61 -11.65 -5.56 -8.66
CA TRP A 61 -11.30 -4.37 -7.91
C TRP A 61 -12.40 -3.32 -8.08
N PRO A 62 -12.85 -2.68 -6.99
CA PRO A 62 -13.79 -1.57 -7.09
C PRO A 62 -13.17 -0.41 -7.86
N THR A 63 -13.72 -0.08 -9.02
CA THR A 63 -13.26 1.05 -9.84
C THR A 63 -14.15 2.28 -9.59
N ILE A 64 -13.56 3.34 -9.05
CA ILE A 64 -14.24 4.60 -8.72
C ILE A 64 -13.66 5.73 -9.58
N PRO A 65 -14.47 6.49 -10.33
CA PRO A 65 -13.96 7.64 -11.04
C PRO A 65 -13.66 8.78 -10.05
N PHE A 66 -12.52 9.46 -10.23
CA PHE A 66 -12.08 10.53 -9.33
C PHE A 66 -13.12 11.66 -9.21
N GLU A 67 -13.84 11.99 -10.28
CA GLU A 67 -14.91 13.00 -10.26
C GLU A 67 -16.02 12.70 -9.24
N ALA A 68 -16.35 11.42 -9.01
CA ALA A 68 -17.35 11.02 -8.02
C ALA A 68 -16.81 11.23 -6.61
N ILE A 69 -15.51 11.02 -6.41
CA ILE A 69 -14.83 11.32 -5.14
C ILE A 69 -14.82 12.84 -4.91
N ALA A 70 -14.39 13.61 -5.92
CA ALA A 70 -14.28 15.07 -5.84
C ALA A 70 -15.64 15.75 -5.57
N ARG A 71 -16.73 15.19 -6.10
CA ARG A 71 -18.11 15.69 -5.87
C ARG A 71 -18.78 15.06 -4.63
N GLY A 72 -18.13 14.16 -3.90
CA GLY A 72 -18.73 13.48 -2.74
C GLY A 72 -19.84 12.48 -3.09
N GLN A 73 -19.89 11.99 -4.33
CA GLN A 73 -20.94 11.15 -4.90
C GLN A 73 -20.65 9.64 -4.83
N VAL A 74 -19.66 9.22 -4.04
CA VAL A 74 -19.37 7.79 -3.84
C VAL A 74 -20.49 7.17 -3.01
N THR A 75 -21.19 6.19 -3.60
CA THR A 75 -22.36 5.55 -3.00
C THR A 75 -21.98 4.66 -1.82
N GLU A 76 -22.95 4.37 -0.94
CA GLU A 76 -22.70 3.46 0.18
C GLU A 76 -22.33 2.05 -0.30
N ALA A 77 -22.95 1.56 -1.37
CA ALA A 77 -22.62 0.28 -1.98
C ALA A 77 -21.15 0.23 -2.45
N GLN A 78 -20.64 1.32 -3.05
CA GLN A 78 -19.23 1.42 -3.42
C GLN A 78 -18.32 1.43 -2.20
N ARG A 79 -18.69 2.15 -1.12
CA ARG A 79 -17.91 2.19 0.13
C ARG A 79 -17.83 0.81 0.78
N GLU A 80 -18.95 0.10 0.85
CA GLU A 80 -19.00 -1.27 1.38
C GLU A 80 -18.20 -2.24 0.51
N LEU A 81 -18.25 -2.09 -0.82
CA LEU A 81 -17.45 -2.92 -1.72
C LEU A 81 -15.94 -2.70 -1.50
N ILE A 82 -15.51 -1.45 -1.30
CA ILE A 82 -14.12 -1.11 -0.97
C ILE A 82 -13.73 -1.75 0.38
N LYS A 83 -14.56 -1.64 1.42
CA LYS A 83 -14.30 -2.27 2.72
C LYS A 83 -14.20 -3.80 2.60
N ARG A 84 -15.07 -4.41 1.78
CA ARG A 84 -15.11 -5.86 1.54
C ARG A 84 -13.89 -6.35 0.75
N ARG A 85 -13.40 -5.59 -0.22
CA ARG A 85 -12.26 -5.96 -1.08
C ARG A 85 -10.90 -5.51 -0.53
N GLY A 86 -10.87 -4.50 0.34
CA GLY A 86 -9.65 -3.94 0.91
C GLY A 86 -8.80 -3.12 -0.07
N CYS A 87 -9.31 -2.84 -1.28
CA CYS A 87 -8.63 -2.09 -2.32
C CYS A 87 -9.62 -1.31 -3.19
N ALA A 88 -9.09 -0.39 -4.02
CA ALA A 88 -9.86 0.35 -5.02
C ALA A 88 -8.92 0.85 -6.14
N VAL A 89 -9.46 0.99 -7.35
CA VAL A 89 -8.85 1.74 -8.45
C VAL A 89 -9.55 3.10 -8.55
N ILE A 90 -8.79 4.19 -8.46
CA ILE A 90 -9.31 5.54 -8.72
C ILE A 90 -8.99 5.91 -10.17
N LYS A 91 -9.98 5.80 -11.07
CA LYS A 91 -9.79 6.18 -12.48
C LYS A 91 -9.80 7.69 -12.66
N GLY A 92 -8.86 8.18 -13.45
CA GLY A 92 -8.76 9.61 -13.79
C GLY A 92 -8.39 10.50 -12.60
N HIS A 93 -7.64 9.97 -11.61
CA HIS A 93 -7.16 10.77 -10.46
C HIS A 93 -6.37 11.99 -10.94
N PHE A 94 -5.49 11.76 -11.91
CA PHE A 94 -4.81 12.80 -12.68
C PHE A 94 -5.15 12.62 -14.16
N SER A 95 -5.08 13.71 -14.93
CA SER A 95 -5.17 13.60 -16.38
C SER A 95 -3.97 12.81 -16.91
N ARG A 96 -4.18 12.09 -18.02
CA ARG A 96 -3.11 11.34 -18.67
C ARG A 96 -1.93 12.24 -19.06
N GLU A 97 -2.23 13.43 -19.60
CA GLU A 97 -1.23 14.43 -19.97
C GLU A 97 -0.36 14.82 -18.77
N ARG A 98 -0.97 15.11 -17.61
CA ARG A 98 -0.23 15.47 -16.41
C ARG A 98 0.65 14.33 -15.90
N ALA A 99 0.12 13.10 -15.91
CA ALA A 99 0.89 11.92 -15.51
C ALA A 99 2.13 11.71 -16.39
N LEU A 100 1.97 11.85 -17.72
CA LEU A 100 3.09 11.76 -18.67
C LEU A 100 4.09 12.91 -18.53
N ALA A 101 3.61 14.12 -18.26
CA ALA A 101 4.50 15.26 -18.01
C ALA A 101 5.36 15.06 -16.76
N TRP A 102 4.80 14.49 -15.69
CA TRP A 102 5.55 14.12 -14.50
C TRP A 102 6.56 13.00 -14.74
N ASP A 103 6.19 11.98 -15.51
CA ASP A 103 7.09 10.90 -15.92
C ASP A 103 8.30 11.44 -16.68
N ASN A 104 8.06 12.28 -17.69
CA ASN A 104 9.14 12.93 -18.45
C ASN A 104 10.00 13.85 -17.57
N SER A 105 9.38 14.60 -16.65
CA SER A 105 10.13 15.46 -15.72
C SER A 105 11.02 14.66 -14.76
N MET A 106 10.62 13.43 -14.40
CA MET A 106 11.45 12.53 -13.60
C MET A 106 12.66 12.06 -14.41
N LEU A 107 12.46 11.64 -15.66
CA LEU A 107 13.55 11.23 -16.55
C LEU A 107 14.56 12.37 -16.78
N ASP A 108 14.07 13.56 -17.11
CA ASP A 108 14.88 14.76 -17.25
C ASP A 108 15.71 15.06 -15.99
N TYR A 109 15.12 14.86 -14.81
CA TYR A 109 15.80 15.07 -13.54
C TYR A 109 16.91 14.03 -13.32
N LEU A 110 16.66 12.76 -13.63
CA LEU A 110 17.67 11.71 -13.54
C LEU A 110 18.87 12.00 -14.46
N ASP A 111 18.59 12.39 -15.71
CA ASP A 111 19.60 12.67 -16.73
C ASP A 111 20.47 13.87 -16.35
N ARG A 112 19.85 14.99 -15.92
CA ARG A 112 20.57 16.20 -15.48
C ARG A 112 21.48 15.97 -14.28
N ASN A 113 21.18 14.96 -13.46
CA ASN A 113 21.97 14.62 -12.28
C ASN A 113 22.90 13.42 -12.52
N HIS A 114 23.05 12.97 -13.78
CA HIS A 114 23.89 11.84 -14.17
C HIS A 114 23.62 10.60 -13.30
N PHE A 115 22.34 10.31 -13.03
CA PHE A 115 21.94 9.29 -12.06
C PHE A 115 22.56 7.92 -12.38
N ASP A 116 22.59 7.55 -13.66
CA ASP A 116 23.15 6.27 -14.11
C ASP A 116 24.65 6.12 -13.81
N ASP A 117 25.39 7.23 -13.74
CA ASP A 117 26.84 7.22 -13.45
C ASP A 117 27.14 7.16 -11.95
N VAL A 118 26.25 7.73 -11.14
CA VAL A 118 26.41 7.80 -9.67
C VAL A 118 25.75 6.64 -8.96
N TYR A 119 24.76 6.00 -9.57
CA TYR A 119 24.02 4.91 -8.95
C TYR A 119 24.89 3.65 -8.84
N ARG A 120 25.19 3.26 -7.60
CA ARG A 120 26.04 2.10 -7.29
C ARG A 120 25.25 0.81 -7.02
N GLY A 121 23.97 0.81 -7.36
CA GLY A 121 23.06 -0.30 -7.06
C GLY A 121 22.26 -0.07 -5.78
N PRO A 122 21.45 -1.07 -5.37
CA PRO A 122 20.53 -0.95 -4.24
C PRO A 122 21.29 -0.61 -2.95
N GLY A 123 20.81 0.41 -2.24
CA GLY A 123 21.32 0.77 -0.90
C GLY A 123 20.90 -0.22 0.21
N ASP A 124 20.05 -1.18 -0.12
CA ASP A 124 19.61 -2.25 0.76
C ASP A 124 19.43 -3.58 0.00
N THR A 125 19.31 -4.66 0.76
CA THR A 125 19.03 -6.00 0.24
C THR A 125 17.56 -6.40 0.45
N PHE A 126 16.64 -5.42 0.57
CA PHE A 126 15.25 -5.70 0.92
C PHE A 126 14.56 -6.57 -0.14
N PHE A 127 14.99 -6.44 -1.40
CA PHE A 127 14.52 -7.20 -2.55
C PHE A 127 15.57 -8.17 -3.12
N GLY A 128 16.57 -8.58 -2.32
CA GLY A 128 17.73 -9.36 -2.78
C GLY A 128 17.44 -10.74 -3.43
N SER A 129 16.18 -11.11 -3.60
CA SER A 129 15.73 -12.33 -4.30
C SER A 129 15.07 -12.06 -5.67
N LEU A 130 15.03 -10.82 -6.15
CA LEU A 130 14.44 -10.46 -7.45
C LEU A 130 15.52 -10.25 -8.51
N GLU A 131 15.43 -11.00 -9.62
CA GLU A 131 16.30 -10.83 -10.79
C GLU A 131 15.74 -9.72 -11.71
N ALA A 132 16.28 -8.50 -11.60
CA ALA A 132 16.01 -7.45 -12.58
C ALA A 132 17.21 -6.54 -12.80
N SER A 133 17.55 -6.34 -14.07
CA SER A 133 18.79 -5.73 -14.56
C SER A 133 18.73 -4.20 -14.77
N ARG A 134 17.75 -3.53 -14.15
CA ARG A 134 17.60 -2.05 -14.04
C ARG A 134 16.86 -1.79 -12.73
N PRO A 135 17.12 -0.69 -11.98
CA PRO A 135 16.46 -0.50 -10.70
C PRO A 135 14.94 -0.46 -10.88
N GLU A 136 14.24 -1.46 -10.37
CA GLU A 136 12.77 -1.49 -10.33
C GLU A 136 12.21 -0.38 -9.42
N ILE A 137 13.07 0.18 -8.56
CA ILE A 137 12.76 1.22 -7.59
C ILE A 137 13.86 2.28 -7.64
N TYR A 138 13.48 3.53 -7.96
CA TYR A 138 14.39 4.67 -7.92
C TYR A 138 14.48 5.22 -6.48
N PRO A 139 15.66 5.30 -5.85
CA PRO A 139 15.84 5.92 -4.53
C PRO A 139 15.85 7.46 -4.61
N ILE A 140 14.90 8.03 -5.35
CA ILE A 140 14.74 9.48 -5.55
C ILE A 140 13.50 9.94 -4.80
N TYR A 141 13.72 10.80 -3.81
CA TYR A 141 12.65 11.27 -2.92
C TYR A 141 12.15 12.68 -3.25
N TRP A 142 12.98 13.47 -3.96
CA TRP A 142 12.69 14.87 -4.27
C TRP A 142 12.93 15.12 -5.76
N VAL A 143 11.85 15.28 -6.51
CA VAL A 143 11.89 15.76 -7.91
C VAL A 143 11.22 17.13 -7.95
N PRO A 144 11.96 18.21 -8.23
CA PRO A 144 11.39 19.55 -8.33
C PRO A 144 10.24 19.60 -9.36
N GLY A 145 9.10 20.16 -8.99
CA GLY A 145 7.92 20.31 -9.88
C GLY A 145 7.01 19.08 -9.97
N ALA A 146 7.36 17.95 -9.35
CA ALA A 146 6.47 16.81 -9.20
C ALA A 146 5.41 17.10 -8.10
N ASP A 147 4.39 17.89 -8.46
CA ASP A 147 3.25 18.21 -7.58
C ASP A 147 2.32 17.01 -7.28
N ALA A 148 2.73 15.77 -7.55
CA ALA A 148 1.98 14.59 -7.18
C ALA A 148 1.76 14.50 -5.65
N GLY A 149 2.63 15.14 -4.87
CA GLY A 149 2.49 15.32 -3.42
C GLY A 149 1.57 16.48 -2.99
N ALA A 150 1.13 17.35 -3.91
CA ALA A 150 0.37 18.56 -3.58
C ALA A 150 -1.05 18.24 -3.06
N PRO A 151 -1.54 18.95 -2.03
CA PRO A 151 -2.72 18.56 -1.26
C PRO A 151 -4.03 18.61 -2.05
N GLU A 152 -4.13 19.41 -3.11
CA GLU A 152 -5.40 19.79 -3.73
C GLU A 152 -6.22 18.61 -4.29
N ARG A 153 -5.57 17.51 -4.71
CA ARG A 153 -6.24 16.27 -5.17
C ARG A 153 -6.04 15.06 -4.26
N ARG A 154 -5.26 15.19 -3.19
CA ARG A 154 -5.00 14.14 -2.19
C ARG A 154 -5.80 14.36 -0.90
N ASN A 155 -6.17 15.60 -0.59
CA ASN A 155 -6.69 16.03 0.71
C ASN A 155 -8.19 15.74 0.93
N GLY A 156 -8.71 14.65 0.37
CA GLY A 156 -10.05 14.15 0.69
C GLY A 156 -10.22 13.66 2.14
N ARG A 157 -9.16 13.75 2.99
CA ARG A 157 -9.09 13.63 4.46
C ARG A 157 -7.63 13.33 4.89
N ARG A 158 -6.75 14.31 5.13
CA ARG A 158 -5.65 14.15 6.12
C ARG A 158 -4.97 15.47 6.47
N ALA A 159 -4.71 15.64 7.76
CA ALA A 159 -4.15 16.82 8.41
C ALA A 159 -2.82 17.30 7.80
N VAL A 160 -2.66 18.62 7.86
CA VAL A 160 -1.53 19.45 7.42
C VAL A 160 -0.19 18.86 7.88
N VAL A 161 0.71 18.60 6.93
CA VAL A 161 2.14 18.43 7.21
C VAL A 161 2.80 19.80 6.96
N PRO A 162 3.49 20.40 7.93
CA PRO A 162 4.14 21.69 7.73
C PRO A 162 5.34 21.53 6.78
N GLN A 163 5.43 22.43 5.80
CA GLN A 163 6.60 22.57 4.94
C GLN A 163 7.81 23.06 5.76
N PRO A 164 9.03 22.53 5.55
CA PRO A 164 10.23 23.07 6.19
C PRO A 164 10.56 24.46 5.61
N PRO A 165 11.20 25.34 6.40
CA PRO A 165 11.56 26.68 5.94
C PRO A 165 12.63 26.59 4.85
N VAL A 166 12.45 27.41 3.82
CA VAL A 166 13.46 27.67 2.80
C VAL A 166 14.31 28.82 3.33
N ASP A 167 15.50 28.52 3.83
CA ASP A 167 16.49 29.55 4.14
C ASP A 167 17.21 29.97 2.85
N VAL A 168 17.31 31.29 2.67
CA VAL A 168 18.05 32.02 1.62
C VAL A 168 19.50 32.18 2.05
#